data_AF-A0A1W9PVL7-F1
#
_entry.id   AF-A0A1W9PVL7-F1
#
_cell.length_a   1.000
_cell.length_b   1.000
_cell.length_c   1.000
_cell.angle_alpha   90.00
_cell.angle_beta   90.00
_cell.angle_gamma   90.00
#
_symmetry.space_group_name_H-M   'P 1'
#
loop_
_entity.id
_entity.type
_entity.pdbx_description
1 polymer ?
#
loop_
_entity_poly.entity_id
_entity_poly.type
_entity_poly.pdbx_seq_one_letter_code
_entity_poly.pdbx_strand_id
1 'polypeptide(L)'
;MPKKDEVGFGKFTTLKIEILEKILGMHLAITQAVLKRRSYYKQSYRYIDVTAGKGYVPGSSMLGSPLVFIKASSSPNFAIPCNVDLFEKKEGNYQELISNFQTYSQQHAWQARNHVAFHLGKYEDLLPPLLPTVNSKELGLLFVDHSGDIPSFETINHVSQMRPRMEILIYIPARNIKRLYHRTNKSLADYMQEVSKKYWLIRKPVRWDNLEWTFLLGSNTDIFKNYKKIDFYRLDSSEAHAFFPKLNLTSKQRMEKVQPKLPNM
;
A
#
# COMPACT_ATOMS: atom_id res chain seq x y z
N MET A 1 14.50 11.00 1.91
CA MET A 1 13.58 11.31 3.02
C MET A 1 14.37 11.10 4.30
N PRO A 2 14.50 12.09 5.21
CA PRO A 2 15.14 11.85 6.48
C PRO A 2 14.41 10.71 7.21
N LYS A 3 15.18 9.88 7.89
CA LYS A 3 14.67 8.81 8.75
C LYS A 3 14.95 9.25 10.19
N LYS A 4 13.93 9.27 11.03
CA LYS A 4 14.09 9.33 12.49
C LYS A 4 13.44 8.06 13.01
N ASP A 5 14.19 7.29 13.78
CA ASP A 5 13.76 5.99 14.29
C ASP A 5 13.41 4.99 13.16
N GLU A 6 14.10 5.11 12.01
CA GLU A 6 13.80 4.40 10.74
C GLU A 6 12.46 4.67 10.08
N VAL A 7 11.59 5.45 10.71
CA VAL A 7 10.37 5.93 10.08
C VAL A 7 10.73 7.10 9.17
N GLY A 8 10.41 6.93 7.90
CA GLY A 8 10.60 7.97 6.92
C GLY A 8 9.53 9.05 7.04
N PHE A 9 9.94 10.30 7.22
CA PHE A 9 9.04 11.45 7.23
C PHE A 9 9.66 12.63 6.47
N GLY A 10 8.82 13.51 5.95
CA GLY A 10 9.22 14.67 5.16
C GLY A 10 8.03 15.50 4.68
N LYS A 11 8.30 16.47 3.80
CA LYS A 11 7.32 17.45 3.28
C LYS A 11 6.02 16.83 2.72
N PHE A 12 6.09 15.60 2.22
CA PHE A 12 4.95 14.91 1.60
C PHE A 12 4.21 13.96 2.55
N THR A 13 4.60 13.87 3.83
CA THR A 13 3.97 12.93 4.79
C THR A 13 2.51 13.28 5.02
N THR A 14 2.19 14.56 5.23
CA THR A 14 0.80 15.02 5.39
C THR A 14 -0.05 14.60 4.20
N LEU A 15 0.40 14.90 2.99
CA LEU A 15 -0.31 14.55 1.76
C LEU A 15 -0.45 13.04 1.58
N LYS A 16 0.59 12.25 1.90
CA LYS A 16 0.55 10.79 1.90
C LYS A 16 -0.58 10.27 2.80
N ILE A 17 -0.64 10.77 4.03
CA ILE A 17 -1.61 10.34 5.04
C ILE A 17 -3.04 10.75 4.63
N GLU A 18 -3.23 11.98 4.13
CA GLU A 18 -4.53 12.43 3.61
C GLU A 18 -5.02 11.58 2.42
N ILE A 19 -4.12 11.18 1.53
CA ILE A 19 -4.45 10.32 0.39
C ILE A 19 -4.76 8.91 0.87
N LEU A 20 -3.96 8.36 1.80
CA LEU A 20 -4.20 7.05 2.40
C LEU A 20 -5.58 6.99 3.06
N GLU A 21 -5.96 8.01 3.83
CA GLU A 21 -7.28 8.11 4.45
C GLU A 21 -8.41 8.04 3.40
N LYS A 22 -8.27 8.78 2.30
CA LYS A 22 -9.26 8.77 1.20
C LYS A 22 -9.30 7.43 0.46
N ILE A 23 -8.16 6.75 0.29
CA ILE A 23 -8.10 5.41 -0.31
C ILE A 23 -8.79 4.39 0.60
N LEU A 24 -8.48 4.40 1.90
CA LEU A 24 -9.10 3.51 2.89
C LEU A 24 -10.61 3.73 2.97
N GLY A 25 -11.07 4.98 3.06
CA GLY A 25 -12.51 5.29 3.08
C GLY A 25 -13.24 4.77 1.83
N MET A 26 -12.66 4.95 0.64
CA MET A 26 -13.20 4.39 -0.60
C MET A 26 -13.23 2.86 -0.57
N HIS A 27 -12.12 2.21 -0.19
CA HIS A 27 -11.97 0.76 -0.22
C HIS A 27 -12.88 0.06 0.80
N LEU A 28 -12.99 0.60 2.03
CA LEU A 28 -13.89 0.11 3.07
C LEU A 28 -15.36 0.20 2.64
N ALA A 29 -15.78 1.31 2.04
CA ALA A 29 -17.14 1.48 1.55
C ALA A 29 -17.51 0.46 0.46
N ILE A 30 -16.60 0.25 -0.51
CA ILE A 30 -16.78 -0.73 -1.58
C ILE A 30 -16.84 -2.15 -1.01
N THR A 31 -15.87 -2.51 -0.17
CA THR A 31 -15.79 -3.86 0.42
C THR A 31 -17.03 -4.16 1.26
N GLN A 32 -17.51 -3.19 2.04
CA GLN A 32 -18.74 -3.34 2.80
C GLN A 32 -19.96 -3.58 1.91
N ALA A 33 -20.09 -2.85 0.81
CA ALA A 33 -21.19 -3.05 -0.13
C ALA A 33 -21.14 -4.45 -0.76
N VAL A 34 -19.94 -4.99 -1.03
CA VAL A 34 -19.76 -6.36 -1.54
C VAL A 34 -20.16 -7.39 -0.47
N LEU A 35 -19.62 -7.28 0.75
CA LEU A 35 -19.87 -8.24 1.82
C LEU A 35 -21.37 -8.31 2.19
N LYS A 36 -22.05 -7.16 2.30
CA LYS A 36 -23.50 -7.09 2.57
C LYS A 36 -24.36 -7.85 1.53
N ARG A 37 -23.90 -7.93 0.28
CA ARG A 37 -24.64 -8.58 -0.81
C ARG A 37 -24.27 -10.04 -1.02
N ARG A 38 -23.13 -10.48 -0.48
CA ARG A 38 -22.47 -11.74 -0.85
C ARG A 38 -22.03 -12.48 0.41
N SER A 39 -22.95 -13.25 1.00
CA SER A 39 -22.74 -14.03 2.23
C SER A 39 -21.68 -15.12 2.11
N TYR A 40 -21.34 -15.57 0.89
CA TYR A 40 -20.30 -16.59 0.68
C TYR A 40 -18.88 -16.10 0.99
N TYR A 41 -18.65 -14.78 1.06
CA TYR A 41 -17.40 -14.21 1.54
C TYR A 41 -17.33 -14.25 3.06
N LYS A 42 -16.12 -14.27 3.62
CA LYS A 42 -15.89 -14.07 5.05
C LYS A 42 -16.43 -12.69 5.43
N GLN A 43 -17.38 -12.64 6.37
CA GLN A 43 -18.07 -11.40 6.79
C GLN A 43 -17.20 -10.53 7.73
N SER A 44 -15.96 -10.30 7.31
CA SER A 44 -14.98 -9.48 8.00
C SER A 44 -14.05 -8.84 6.98
N TYR A 45 -13.53 -7.66 7.29
CA TYR A 45 -12.49 -6.99 6.51
C TYR A 45 -11.09 -7.37 7.02
N ARG A 46 -10.19 -7.84 6.15
CA ARG A 46 -8.78 -8.10 6.52
C ARG A 46 -7.92 -6.87 6.21
N TYR A 47 -7.17 -6.36 7.18
CA TYR A 47 -6.19 -5.30 6.97
C TYR A 47 -4.81 -5.80 7.41
N ILE A 48 -3.82 -5.70 6.52
CA ILE A 48 -2.45 -6.08 6.81
C ILE A 48 -1.58 -4.86 6.52
N ASP A 49 -0.97 -4.26 7.54
CA ASP A 49 0.02 -3.19 7.38
C ASP A 49 1.40 -3.74 7.71
N VAL A 50 2.21 -3.97 6.67
CA VAL A 50 3.54 -4.59 6.84
C VAL A 50 4.64 -3.60 7.23
N THR A 51 4.27 -2.33 7.38
CA THR A 51 5.17 -1.20 7.65
C THR A 51 4.49 -0.23 8.61
N ALA A 52 3.87 -0.77 9.66
CA ALA A 52 2.94 -0.03 10.52
C ALA A 52 3.62 1.13 11.28
N GLY A 53 4.95 1.07 11.44
CA GLY A 53 5.68 2.06 12.22
C GLY A 53 5.25 1.99 13.68
N LYS A 54 5.40 3.12 14.37
CA LYS A 54 5.00 3.29 15.77
C LYS A 54 3.58 3.85 15.98
N GLY A 55 2.77 3.90 14.92
CA GLY A 55 1.41 4.45 14.95
C GLY A 55 1.31 5.96 14.73
N TYR A 56 2.26 6.77 15.21
CA TYR A 56 2.34 8.21 14.90
C TYR A 56 3.58 8.54 14.06
N VAL A 57 3.52 9.62 13.29
CA VAL A 57 4.68 10.16 12.57
C VAL A 57 5.66 10.76 13.60
N PRO A 58 6.96 10.38 13.59
CA PRO A 58 7.92 10.80 14.60
C PRO A 58 7.97 12.32 14.82
N GLY A 59 7.90 12.73 16.09
CA GLY A 59 7.98 14.15 16.47
C GLY A 59 6.74 14.98 16.11
N SER A 60 5.60 14.33 15.83
CA SER A 60 4.34 15.01 15.54
C SER A 60 3.14 14.25 16.11
N SER A 61 1.98 14.90 16.19
CA SER A 61 0.69 14.27 16.49
C SER A 61 -0.01 13.68 15.26
N MET A 62 0.67 13.65 14.11
CA MET A 62 0.09 13.14 12.87
C MET A 62 -0.01 11.62 12.91
N LEU A 63 -1.19 11.11 12.53
CA LEU A 63 -1.47 9.68 12.49
C LEU A 63 -0.62 8.99 11.42
N GLY A 64 -0.04 7.85 11.79
CA GLY A 64 0.51 6.86 10.85
C GLY A 64 -0.58 5.94 10.32
N SER A 65 -0.22 5.10 9.35
CA SER A 65 -1.15 4.20 8.64
C SER A 65 -2.05 3.33 9.54
N PRO A 66 -1.58 2.69 10.63
CA PRO A 66 -2.47 1.86 11.45
C PRO A 66 -3.55 2.69 12.16
N LEU A 67 -3.23 3.92 12.58
CA LEU A 67 -4.21 4.80 13.24
C LEU A 67 -5.15 5.47 12.24
N VAL A 68 -4.65 5.78 11.03
CA VAL A 68 -5.50 6.23 9.91
C VAL A 68 -6.52 5.15 9.55
N PHE A 69 -6.13 3.87 9.61
CA PHE A 69 -7.05 2.76 9.42
C PHE A 69 -8.13 2.70 10.51
N ILE A 70 -7.77 2.84 11.79
CA ILE A 70 -8.77 2.94 12.88
C ILE A 70 -9.72 4.10 12.58
N LYS A 71 -9.21 5.30 12.29
CA LYS A 71 -10.03 6.47 11.98
C LYS A 71 -11.02 6.20 10.84
N ALA A 72 -10.57 5.58 9.76
CA ALA A 72 -11.41 5.25 8.60
C ALA A 72 -12.46 4.16 8.92
N SER A 73 -12.08 3.12 9.66
CA SER A 73 -12.96 2.00 10.01
C SER A 73 -13.88 2.26 11.20
N SER A 74 -13.59 3.26 12.04
CA SER A 74 -14.51 3.78 13.07
C SER A 74 -15.60 4.70 12.50
N SER A 75 -15.62 4.96 11.19
CA SER A 75 -16.68 5.75 10.58
C SER A 75 -18.06 5.13 10.87
N PRO A 76 -19.10 5.92 11.22
CA PRO A 76 -20.45 5.40 11.47
C PRO A 76 -21.06 4.70 10.25
N ASN A 77 -20.51 4.94 9.06
CA ASN A 77 -20.94 4.29 7.83
C ASN A 77 -20.29 2.92 7.59
N PHE A 78 -19.37 2.48 8.47
CA PHE A 78 -18.70 1.19 8.39
C PHE A 78 -19.00 0.35 9.64
N ALA A 79 -19.53 -0.87 9.43
CA ALA A 79 -20.04 -1.71 10.51
C ALA A 79 -19.54 -3.17 10.44
N ILE A 80 -18.58 -3.46 9.56
CA ILE A 80 -18.05 -4.81 9.37
C ILE A 80 -16.90 -5.04 10.35
N PRO A 81 -16.81 -6.21 11.01
CA PRO A 81 -15.66 -6.56 11.83
C PRO A 81 -14.35 -6.57 11.04
N CYS A 82 -13.29 -6.06 11.65
CA CYS A 82 -11.95 -6.02 11.06
C CYS A 82 -11.02 -7.07 11.71
N ASN A 83 -10.23 -7.75 10.89
CA ASN A 83 -9.07 -8.52 11.32
C ASN A 83 -7.81 -7.78 10.87
N VAL A 84 -7.01 -7.31 11.81
CA VAL A 84 -5.88 -6.41 11.59
C VAL A 84 -4.57 -7.08 11.97
N ASP A 85 -3.57 -7.02 11.10
CA ASP A 85 -2.20 -7.49 11.36
C ASP A 85 -1.23 -6.35 11.09
N LEU A 86 -0.47 -5.96 12.12
CA LEU A 86 0.45 -4.84 12.06
C LEU A 86 1.88 -5.32 12.31
N PHE A 87 2.78 -5.00 11.38
CA PHE A 87 4.18 -5.42 11.45
C PHE A 87 5.09 -4.22 11.72
N GLU A 88 6.04 -4.44 12.62
CA GLU A 88 7.14 -3.52 12.86
C GLU A 88 8.39 -4.34 13.20
N LYS A 89 9.53 -3.97 12.60
CA LYS A 89 10.79 -4.72 12.74
C LYS A 89 11.63 -4.25 13.93
N LYS A 90 11.40 -3.04 14.42
CA LYS A 90 12.12 -2.44 15.55
C LYS A 90 11.34 -2.57 16.84
N GLU A 91 11.96 -3.20 17.84
CA GLU A 91 11.37 -3.38 19.16
C GLU A 91 10.81 -2.09 19.77
N GLY A 92 11.58 -1.00 19.79
CA GLY A 92 11.11 0.27 20.36
C GLY A 92 9.86 0.83 19.65
N ASN A 93 9.86 0.80 18.30
CA ASN A 93 8.70 1.23 17.52
C ASN A 93 7.51 0.29 17.71
N TYR A 94 7.77 -1.01 17.85
CA TYR A 94 6.76 -2.04 18.05
C TYR A 94 6.03 -1.86 19.39
N GLN A 95 6.76 -1.58 20.47
CA GLN A 95 6.16 -1.29 21.77
C GLN A 95 5.34 0.02 21.74
N GLU A 96 5.87 1.07 21.09
CA GLU A 96 5.11 2.30 20.86
C GLU A 96 3.86 2.05 20.02
N LEU A 97 3.94 1.23 18.98
CA LEU A 97 2.81 0.86 18.12
C LEU A 97 1.68 0.25 18.93
N ILE A 98 1.97 -0.74 19.77
CA ILE A 98 0.96 -1.41 20.60
C ILE A 98 0.25 -0.38 21.49
N SER A 99 1.03 0.41 22.24
CA SER A 99 0.50 1.40 23.18
C SER A 99 -0.35 2.47 22.47
N ASN A 100 0.17 3.03 21.37
CA ASN A 100 -0.51 4.05 20.59
C ASN A 100 -1.79 3.51 19.94
N PHE A 101 -1.74 2.30 19.39
CA PHE A 101 -2.90 1.66 18.75
C PHE A 101 -4.01 1.37 19.78
N GLN A 102 -3.67 0.84 20.95
CA GLN A 102 -4.64 0.56 22.02
C GLN A 102 -5.27 1.85 22.54
N THR A 103 -4.44 2.86 22.84
CA THR A 103 -4.92 4.16 23.33
C THR A 103 -5.86 4.82 22.32
N TYR A 104 -5.46 4.87 21.04
CA TYR A 104 -6.27 5.49 19.99
C TYR A 104 -7.56 4.71 19.73
N SER A 105 -7.51 3.37 19.77
CA SER A 105 -8.70 2.51 19.64
C SER A 105 -9.72 2.77 20.73
N GLN A 106 -9.28 2.88 21.99
CA GLN A 106 -10.15 3.19 23.13
C GLN A 106 -10.79 4.58 22.98
N GLN A 107 -10.01 5.60 22.63
CA GLN A 107 -10.51 6.96 22.42
C GLN A 107 -11.57 7.07 21.32
N HIS A 108 -11.49 6.21 20.30
CA HIS A 108 -12.41 6.22 19.16
C HIS A 108 -13.46 5.11 19.21
N ALA A 109 -13.63 4.46 20.38
CA ALA A 109 -14.56 3.34 20.60
C ALA A 109 -14.48 2.28 19.48
N TRP A 110 -13.27 2.02 18.97
CA TRP A 110 -13.07 1.06 17.89
C TRP A 110 -13.43 -0.35 18.41
N GLN A 111 -14.46 -0.93 17.80
CA GLN A 111 -15.32 -1.95 18.41
C GLN A 111 -14.56 -3.20 18.92
N ALA A 112 -15.05 -3.79 20.02
CA ALA A 112 -14.58 -5.06 20.57
C ALA A 112 -14.71 -6.27 19.63
N ARG A 113 -15.45 -6.16 18.51
CA ARG A 113 -15.58 -7.20 17.49
C ARG A 113 -14.37 -7.29 16.56
N ASN A 114 -13.45 -6.34 16.66
CA ASN A 114 -12.25 -6.30 15.84
C ASN A 114 -11.14 -7.10 16.50
N HIS A 115 -10.41 -7.87 15.69
CA HIS A 115 -9.23 -8.59 16.11
C HIS A 115 -7.99 -7.85 15.63
N VAL A 116 -7.00 -7.67 16.51
CA VAL A 116 -5.69 -7.10 16.15
C VAL A 116 -4.57 -8.04 16.58
N ALA A 117 -3.63 -8.29 15.68
CA ALA A 117 -2.37 -8.98 15.94
C ALA A 117 -1.21 -8.04 15.62
N PHE A 118 -0.21 -8.05 16.50
CA PHE A 118 1.04 -7.31 16.33
C PHE A 118 2.17 -8.30 16.09
N HIS A 119 3.02 -7.98 15.12
CA HIS A 119 4.09 -8.86 14.66
C HIS A 119 5.42 -8.12 14.71
N LEU A 120 6.33 -8.58 15.56
CA LEU A 120 7.69 -8.07 15.65
C LEU A 120 8.60 -8.82 14.68
N GLY A 121 9.15 -8.10 13.70
CA GLY A 121 10.15 -8.64 12.78
C GLY A 121 9.97 -8.17 11.36
N LYS A 122 10.71 -8.79 10.44
CA LYS A 122 10.59 -8.53 9.00
C LYS A 122 9.34 -9.21 8.46
N TYR A 123 8.52 -8.47 7.71
CA TYR A 123 7.29 -9.04 7.16
C TYR A 123 7.58 -10.12 6.11
N GLU A 124 8.75 -10.10 5.48
CA GLU A 124 9.20 -11.13 4.54
C GLU A 124 9.29 -12.52 5.20
N ASP A 125 9.72 -12.57 6.45
CA ASP A 125 9.88 -13.81 7.21
C ASP A 125 8.56 -14.25 7.86
N LEU A 126 7.71 -13.28 8.21
CA LEU A 126 6.51 -13.51 9.02
C LEU A 126 5.21 -13.68 8.22
N LEU A 127 5.09 -13.08 7.04
CA LEU A 127 3.86 -13.18 6.23
C LEU A 127 3.61 -14.58 5.65
N PRO A 128 4.62 -15.28 5.09
CA PRO A 128 4.38 -16.62 4.52
C PRO A 128 3.78 -17.62 5.52
N PRO A 129 4.31 -17.78 6.75
CA PRO A 129 3.68 -18.68 7.72
C PRO A 129 2.34 -18.17 8.27
N LEU A 130 2.06 -16.85 8.24
CA LEU A 130 0.78 -16.29 8.64
C LEU A 130 -0.36 -16.61 7.65
N LEU A 131 -0.02 -16.82 6.37
CA LEU A 131 -0.98 -17.10 5.29
C LEU A 131 -0.73 -18.48 4.68
N PRO A 132 -0.80 -19.58 5.46
CA PRO A 132 -0.31 -20.90 5.05
C PRO A 132 -1.14 -21.55 3.93
N THR A 133 -2.39 -21.11 3.76
CA THR A 133 -3.33 -21.67 2.78
C THR A 133 -4.03 -20.58 2.01
N VAL A 134 -4.36 -20.87 0.75
CA VAL A 134 -5.13 -19.97 -0.09
C VAL A 134 -6.54 -19.77 0.49
N ASN A 135 -6.99 -18.52 0.55
CA ASN A 135 -8.36 -18.15 0.89
C ASN A 135 -8.91 -17.15 -0.13
N SER A 136 -9.71 -17.65 -1.07
CA SER A 136 -10.35 -16.86 -2.12
C SER A 136 -11.61 -16.13 -1.66
N LYS A 137 -12.04 -16.32 -0.41
CA LYS A 137 -13.25 -15.73 0.18
C LYS A 137 -12.95 -14.57 1.15
N GLU A 138 -11.69 -14.20 1.31
CA GLU A 138 -11.28 -13.09 2.17
C GLU A 138 -11.08 -11.82 1.34
N LEU A 139 -11.74 -10.73 1.76
CA LEU A 139 -11.61 -9.40 1.18
C LEU A 139 -10.86 -8.51 2.17
N GLY A 140 -10.16 -7.50 1.66
CA GLY A 140 -9.32 -6.67 2.50
C GLY A 140 -8.25 -5.91 1.74
N LEU A 141 -7.25 -5.43 2.47
CA LEU A 141 -6.15 -4.67 1.92
C LEU A 141 -4.83 -5.05 2.60
N LEU A 142 -3.83 -5.38 1.79
CA LEU A 142 -2.42 -5.31 2.18
C LEU A 142 -1.92 -3.89 1.91
N PHE A 143 -1.32 -3.23 2.90
CA PHE A 143 -0.66 -1.95 2.76
C PHE A 143 0.85 -2.06 2.99
N VAL A 144 1.63 -1.49 2.07
CA VAL A 144 3.10 -1.49 2.08
C VAL A 144 3.60 -0.05 1.86
N ASP A 145 4.29 0.51 2.85
CA ASP A 145 4.89 1.86 2.85
C ASP A 145 6.42 1.76 3.06
N HIS A 146 7.12 1.27 2.03
CA HIS A 146 8.54 1.03 2.15
C HIS A 146 9.34 2.35 2.11
N SER A 147 10.01 2.67 3.23
CA SER A 147 10.81 3.89 3.36
C SER A 147 12.24 3.70 2.86
N GLY A 148 12.46 3.92 1.56
CA GLY A 148 13.80 4.10 0.97
C GLY A 148 14.23 3.00 0.02
N ASP A 149 14.06 1.74 0.38
CA ASP A 149 14.38 0.61 -0.51
C ASP A 149 13.13 0.14 -1.28
N ILE A 150 13.32 -0.80 -2.21
CA ILE A 150 12.22 -1.45 -2.92
C ILE A 150 11.60 -2.50 -1.99
N PRO A 151 10.26 -2.57 -1.86
CA PRO A 151 9.63 -3.63 -1.06
C PRO A 151 9.88 -5.01 -1.65
N SER A 152 9.73 -6.06 -0.84
CA SER A 152 9.80 -7.45 -1.30
C SER A 152 8.58 -7.80 -2.17
N PHE A 153 8.72 -7.59 -3.49
CA PHE A 153 7.68 -7.93 -4.47
C PHE A 153 7.36 -9.43 -4.50
N GLU A 154 8.32 -10.28 -4.12
CA GLU A 154 8.10 -11.72 -3.91
C GLU A 154 7.10 -11.97 -2.78
N THR A 155 7.32 -11.36 -1.60
CA THR A 155 6.40 -11.49 -0.46
C THR A 155 5.03 -10.91 -0.78
N ILE A 156 4.98 -9.77 -1.48
CA ILE A 156 3.73 -9.15 -1.93
C ILE A 156 2.98 -10.08 -2.90
N ASN A 157 3.69 -10.72 -3.83
CA ASN A 157 3.09 -11.69 -4.75
C ASN A 157 2.59 -12.93 -4.00
N HIS A 158 3.33 -13.43 -3.00
CA HIS A 158 2.87 -14.51 -2.13
C HIS A 158 1.52 -14.17 -1.48
N VAL A 159 1.37 -12.96 -0.90
CA VAL A 159 0.08 -12.50 -0.37
C VAL A 159 -0.98 -12.46 -1.47
N SER A 160 -0.64 -11.97 -2.68
CA SER A 160 -1.57 -11.96 -3.81
C SER A 160 -2.08 -13.35 -4.18
N GLN A 161 -1.22 -14.37 -4.14
CA GLN A 161 -1.58 -15.76 -4.43
C GLN A 161 -2.41 -16.37 -3.30
N MET A 162 -2.03 -16.14 -2.04
CA MET A 162 -2.74 -16.67 -0.87
C MET A 162 -4.08 -15.98 -0.64
N ARG A 163 -4.22 -14.72 -1.02
CA ARG A 163 -5.44 -13.90 -0.88
C ARG A 163 -5.78 -13.23 -2.21
N PRO A 164 -6.23 -14.00 -3.22
CA PRO A 164 -6.41 -13.50 -4.58
C PRO A 164 -7.43 -12.37 -4.70
N ARG A 165 -8.42 -12.32 -3.80
CA ARG A 165 -9.45 -11.27 -3.75
C ARG A 165 -9.12 -10.08 -2.84
N MET A 166 -8.01 -10.14 -2.11
CA MET A 166 -7.55 -9.01 -1.30
C MET A 166 -6.78 -8.03 -2.18
N GLU A 167 -7.01 -6.73 -2.01
CA GLU A 167 -6.28 -5.68 -2.71
C GLU A 167 -4.88 -5.47 -2.14
N ILE A 168 -3.99 -4.91 -2.95
CA ILE A 168 -2.62 -4.58 -2.56
C ILE A 168 -2.39 -3.09 -2.82
N LEU A 169 -2.12 -2.32 -1.77
CA LEU A 169 -1.77 -0.91 -1.83
C LEU A 169 -0.28 -0.73 -1.50
N ILE A 170 0.46 -0.17 -2.43
CA ILE A 170 1.91 0.07 -2.29
C ILE A 170 2.17 1.56 -2.42
N TYR A 171 2.86 2.16 -1.46
CA TYR A 171 3.42 3.51 -1.56
C TYR A 171 4.92 3.41 -1.85
N ILE A 172 5.34 3.88 -3.02
CA ILE A 172 6.69 3.61 -3.54
C ILE A 172 7.32 4.83 -4.23
N PRO A 173 8.65 5.04 -4.10
CA PRO A 173 9.35 6.12 -4.81
C PRO A 173 9.79 5.64 -6.20
N ALA A 174 9.07 6.03 -7.25
CA ALA A 174 9.36 5.61 -8.62
C ALA A 174 10.79 5.97 -9.07
N ARG A 175 11.35 7.08 -8.57
CA ARG A 175 12.75 7.46 -8.88
C ARG A 175 13.76 6.43 -8.40
N ASN A 176 13.53 5.75 -7.28
CA ASN A 176 14.47 4.73 -6.79
C ASN A 176 14.47 3.49 -7.68
N ILE A 177 13.30 3.07 -8.16
CA ILE A 177 13.18 1.99 -9.15
C ILE A 177 13.96 2.33 -10.42
N LYS A 178 13.77 3.55 -10.96
CA LYS A 178 14.51 4.01 -12.15
C LYS A 178 16.03 3.99 -11.96
N ARG A 179 16.51 4.37 -10.77
CA ARG A 179 17.93 4.32 -10.43
C ARG A 179 18.45 2.90 -10.35
N LEU A 180 17.65 1.95 -9.88
CA LEU A 180 18.04 0.55 -9.76
C LEU A 180 17.88 -0.26 -11.06
N TYR A 181 17.20 0.30 -12.07
CA TYR A 181 16.97 -0.37 -13.36
C TYR A 181 18.25 -0.92 -14.02
N HIS A 182 19.39 -0.22 -13.93
CA HIS A 182 20.66 -0.72 -14.49
C HIS A 182 21.21 -1.97 -13.81
N ARG A 183 20.76 -2.26 -12.58
CA ARG A 183 21.18 -3.44 -11.80
C ARG A 183 20.16 -4.55 -11.88
N THR A 184 18.88 -4.21 -11.80
CA THR A 184 17.79 -5.18 -11.73
C THR A 184 17.22 -5.53 -13.09
N ASN A 185 17.43 -4.69 -14.10
CA ASN A 185 16.75 -4.72 -15.39
C ASN A 185 15.22 -4.77 -15.27
N LYS A 186 14.67 -4.24 -14.17
CA LYS A 186 13.24 -4.22 -13.86
C LYS A 186 12.75 -2.79 -13.69
N SER A 187 11.74 -2.42 -14.47
CA SER A 187 10.96 -1.19 -14.35
C SER A 187 9.83 -1.35 -13.32
N LEU A 188 9.12 -0.26 -13.03
CA LEU A 188 7.96 -0.33 -12.14
C LEU A 188 6.86 -1.24 -12.71
N ALA A 189 6.64 -1.20 -14.02
CA ALA A 189 5.70 -2.09 -14.69
C ALA A 189 6.06 -3.57 -14.54
N ASP A 190 7.35 -3.92 -14.60
CA ASP A 190 7.80 -5.30 -14.43
C ASP A 190 7.50 -5.80 -13.01
N TYR A 191 7.81 -4.98 -11.99
CA TYR A 191 7.44 -5.30 -10.60
C TYR A 191 5.92 -5.40 -10.39
N MET A 192 5.13 -4.56 -11.05
CA MET A 192 3.66 -4.64 -10.99
C MET A 192 3.13 -5.92 -11.63
N GLN A 193 3.76 -6.42 -12.70
CA GLN A 193 3.39 -7.69 -13.35
C GLN A 193 3.74 -8.91 -12.49
N GLU A 194 4.82 -8.83 -11.71
CA GLU A 194 5.20 -9.88 -10.75
C GLU A 194 4.17 -10.05 -9.64
N VAL A 195 3.47 -8.98 -9.27
CA VAL A 195 2.35 -9.05 -8.33
C VAL A 195 1.13 -9.50 -9.11
N SER A 196 0.65 -10.73 -8.85
CA SER A 196 -0.47 -11.38 -9.56
C SER A 196 -1.82 -10.67 -9.44
N LYS A 197 -1.93 -9.43 -9.93
CA LYS A 197 -3.09 -8.53 -9.93
C LYS A 197 -3.36 -8.04 -11.35
N LYS A 198 -4.62 -8.15 -11.78
CA LYS A 198 -5.06 -7.84 -13.15
C LYS A 198 -5.27 -6.36 -13.42
N TYR A 199 -5.80 -5.63 -12.42
CA TYR A 199 -6.19 -4.24 -12.55
C TYR A 199 -5.38 -3.39 -11.59
N TRP A 200 -4.91 -2.24 -12.06
CA TRP A 200 -4.11 -1.32 -11.27
C TRP A 200 -4.69 0.09 -11.35
N LEU A 201 -4.84 0.73 -10.20
CA LEU A 201 -4.88 2.19 -10.12
C LEU A 201 -3.48 2.71 -9.77
N ILE A 202 -3.10 3.83 -10.35
CA ILE A 202 -1.87 4.55 -10.06
C ILE A 202 -2.14 6.03 -9.81
N ARG A 203 -1.59 6.54 -8.70
CA ARG A 203 -1.79 7.93 -8.31
C ARG A 203 -0.77 8.81 -9.01
N LYS A 204 -1.20 9.89 -9.67
CA LYS A 204 -0.29 10.82 -10.33
C LYS A 204 0.66 11.44 -9.29
N PRO A 205 1.99 11.35 -9.48
CA PRO A 205 2.94 11.95 -8.54
C PRO A 205 2.83 13.47 -8.57
N VAL A 206 3.20 14.10 -7.46
CA VAL A 206 3.25 15.56 -7.37
C VAL A 206 4.39 16.08 -8.25
N ARG A 207 4.13 17.12 -9.07
CA ARG A 207 5.09 17.60 -10.09
C ARG A 207 6.46 17.99 -9.53
N TRP A 208 6.50 18.55 -8.33
CA TRP A 208 7.73 18.98 -7.65
C TRP A 208 8.28 17.95 -6.66
N ASP A 209 7.72 16.74 -6.60
CA ASP A 209 8.29 15.66 -5.81
C ASP A 209 9.43 14.99 -6.58
N ASN A 210 10.64 15.22 -6.09
CA ASN A 210 11.84 14.60 -6.63
C ASN A 210 11.78 13.07 -6.55
N LEU A 211 11.24 12.46 -5.50
CA LEU A 211 11.25 11.00 -5.43
C LEU A 211 10.14 10.35 -6.26
N GLU A 212 9.22 11.18 -6.78
CA GLU A 212 8.05 10.75 -7.56
C GLU A 212 7.27 9.66 -6.82
N TRP A 213 6.99 9.91 -5.54
CA TRP A 213 6.20 9.00 -4.73
C TRP A 213 4.80 8.85 -5.32
N THR A 214 4.35 7.59 -5.39
CA THR A 214 3.05 7.23 -5.93
C THR A 214 2.44 6.09 -5.13
N PHE A 215 1.10 6.06 -5.10
CA PHE A 215 0.34 4.91 -4.66
C PHE A 215 -0.01 4.02 -5.85
N LEU A 216 0.12 2.72 -5.66
CA LEU A 216 -0.30 1.67 -6.58
C LEU A 216 -1.34 0.82 -5.88
N LEU A 217 -2.55 0.68 -6.43
CA LEU A 217 -3.58 -0.21 -5.90
C LEU A 217 -3.88 -1.31 -6.91
N GLY A 218 -3.44 -2.53 -6.61
CA GLY A 218 -3.65 -3.72 -7.42
C GLY A 218 -4.88 -4.52 -6.95
N SER A 219 -5.72 -4.93 -7.90
CA SER A 219 -6.88 -5.80 -7.65
C SER A 219 -7.02 -6.87 -8.75
N ASN A 220 -7.67 -7.98 -8.42
CA ASN A 220 -8.12 -8.99 -9.38
C ASN A 220 -9.59 -8.80 -9.80
N THR A 221 -10.21 -7.70 -9.37
CA THR A 221 -11.58 -7.37 -9.70
C THR A 221 -11.67 -6.03 -10.39
N ASP A 222 -12.51 -5.96 -11.43
CA ASP A 222 -12.72 -4.75 -12.23
C ASP A 222 -13.75 -3.81 -11.58
N ILE A 223 -13.59 -3.55 -10.28
CA ILE A 223 -14.54 -2.73 -9.50
C ILE A 223 -14.07 -1.29 -9.37
N PHE A 224 -12.77 -1.04 -9.54
CA PHE A 224 -12.19 0.27 -9.36
C PHE A 224 -12.26 1.10 -10.65
N LYS A 225 -12.79 2.31 -10.50
CA LYS A 225 -12.81 3.35 -11.54
C LYS A 225 -11.82 4.45 -11.17
N ASN A 226 -11.55 5.34 -12.13
CA ASN A 226 -10.74 6.54 -11.87
C ASN A 226 -11.32 7.32 -10.68
N TYR A 227 -10.48 7.60 -9.68
CA TYR A 227 -10.83 8.41 -8.52
C TYR A 227 -10.12 9.76 -8.59
N LYS A 228 -10.66 10.62 -9.46
CA LYS A 228 -10.09 11.94 -9.80
C LYS A 228 -9.88 12.86 -8.60
N LYS A 229 -10.66 12.71 -7.53
CA LYS A 229 -10.54 13.52 -6.29
C LYS A 229 -9.17 13.42 -5.62
N ILE A 230 -8.41 12.36 -5.89
CA ILE A 230 -7.05 12.14 -5.35
C ILE A 230 -6.04 11.82 -6.45
N ASP A 231 -6.36 12.16 -7.70
CA ASP A 231 -5.53 11.87 -8.87
C ASP A 231 -5.17 10.38 -9.01
N PHE A 232 -6.10 9.49 -8.69
CA PHE A 232 -5.90 8.05 -8.80
C PHE A 232 -6.56 7.53 -10.07
N TYR A 233 -5.77 7.07 -11.04
CA TYR A 233 -6.25 6.71 -12.38
C TYR A 233 -6.01 5.23 -12.63
N ARG A 234 -6.91 4.57 -13.36
CA ARG A 234 -6.64 3.22 -13.86
C ARG A 234 -5.45 3.26 -14.80
N LEU A 235 -4.62 2.23 -14.74
CA LEU A 235 -3.39 2.15 -15.53
C LEU A 235 -3.65 2.18 -17.04
N ASP A 236 -4.79 1.65 -17.47
CA ASP A 236 -5.27 1.60 -18.86
C ASP A 236 -5.98 2.89 -19.31
N SER A 237 -6.09 3.90 -18.45
CA SER A 237 -6.72 5.17 -18.80
C SER A 237 -5.78 6.07 -19.61
N SER A 238 -6.36 6.93 -20.45
CA SER A 238 -5.62 7.92 -21.24
C SER A 238 -4.80 8.86 -20.34
N GLU A 239 -5.33 9.22 -19.17
CA GLU A 239 -4.60 10.02 -18.18
C GLU A 239 -3.38 9.29 -17.62
N ALA A 240 -3.50 8.01 -17.26
CA ALA A 240 -2.37 7.22 -16.78
C ALA A 240 -1.30 7.02 -17.87
N HIS A 241 -1.70 6.76 -19.11
CA HIS A 241 -0.78 6.65 -20.25
C HIS A 241 0.07 7.93 -20.45
N ALA A 242 -0.45 9.11 -20.08
CA ALA A 242 0.30 10.36 -20.21
C ALA A 242 1.45 10.54 -19.19
N PHE A 243 1.40 9.86 -18.03
CA PHE A 243 2.43 10.01 -16.99
C PHE A 243 3.14 8.73 -16.56
N PHE A 244 2.50 7.56 -16.64
CA PHE A 244 3.09 6.29 -16.20
C PHE A 244 4.41 5.93 -16.90
N PRO A 245 4.57 6.12 -18.23
CA PRO A 245 5.86 5.87 -18.89
C PRO A 245 7.03 6.67 -18.28
N LYS A 246 6.75 7.85 -17.70
CA LYS A 246 7.76 8.70 -17.05
C LYS A 246 8.18 8.19 -15.68
N LEU A 247 7.32 7.37 -15.04
CA LEU A 247 7.61 6.69 -13.79
C LEU A 247 8.44 5.42 -14.00
N ASN A 248 8.24 4.70 -15.11
CA ASN A 248 8.96 3.46 -15.42
C ASN A 248 10.44 3.66 -15.72
N LEU A 249 10.78 4.68 -16.52
CA LEU A 249 12.13 4.88 -17.06
C LEU A 249 12.53 6.34 -17.02
N THR A 250 13.83 6.61 -17.00
CA THR A 250 14.40 7.96 -17.18
C THR A 250 14.23 8.42 -18.63
N SER A 251 14.36 9.73 -18.89
CA SER A 251 14.29 10.27 -20.26
C SER A 251 15.35 9.63 -21.18
N LYS A 252 16.58 9.45 -20.68
CA LYS A 252 17.66 8.78 -21.40
C LYS A 252 17.29 7.33 -21.76
N GLN A 253 16.80 6.54 -20.80
CA GLN A 253 16.38 5.15 -21.04
C GLN A 253 15.20 5.05 -22.01
N ARG A 254 14.26 6.01 -21.97
CA ARG A 254 13.16 6.05 -22.94
C ARG A 254 13.68 6.36 -24.35
N MET A 255 14.61 7.29 -24.48
CA MET A 255 15.24 7.59 -25.77
C MET A 255 16.01 6.38 -26.31
N GLU A 256 16.80 5.70 -25.47
CA GLU A 256 17.53 4.49 -25.86
C GLU A 256 16.62 3.35 -26.35
N LYS A 257 15.39 3.24 -25.81
CA LYS A 257 14.39 2.28 -26.31
C LYS A 257 13.80 2.65 -27.68
N VAL A 258 13.69 3.94 -27.98
CA VAL A 258 13.17 4.43 -29.28
C VAL A 258 14.27 4.48 -30.34
N GLN A 259 15.51 4.76 -29.92
CA GLN A 259 16.69 4.89 -30.77
C GLN A 259 17.85 4.10 -30.14
N PRO A 260 17.92 2.77 -30.36
CA PRO A 260 19.04 1.98 -29.88
C PRO A 260 20.34 2.48 -30.53
N LYS A 261 21.42 2.56 -29.74
CA LYS A 261 22.74 2.90 -30.29
C LYS A 261 23.16 1.79 -31.25
N LEU A 262 23.69 2.18 -32.42
CA LEU A 262 24.36 1.25 -33.31
C LEU A 262 25.50 0.57 -32.52
N PRO A 263 25.66 -0.77 -32.62
CA PRO A 263 26.82 -1.43 -32.03
C PRO A 263 28.08 -0.76 -32.60
N ASN A 264 29.03 -0.40 -31.74
CA ASN A 264 30.30 0.18 -32.16
C ASN A 264 30.92 -0.76 -33.22
N MET A 265 30.98 -0.29 -34.47
CA MET A 265 31.79 -0.88 -35.54
C MET A 265 33.25 -0.50 -35.33
#